data_AF-A2DY63-F1
#
_entry.id   AF-A2DY63-F1
#
_cell.length_a   1.000
_cell.length_b   1.000
_cell.length_c   1.000
_cell.angle_alpha   90.00
_cell.angle_beta   90.00
_cell.angle_gamma   90.00
#
_symmetry.space_group_name_H-M   'P 1'
#
loop_
_entity.id
_entity.type
_entity.pdbx_description
1 polymer ?
#
loop_
_entity_poly.entity_id
_entity_poly.type
_entity_poly.pdbx_seq_one_letter_code
_entity_poly.pdbx_strand_id
1 'polypeptide(L)'
;MLYWALVIFLELLAIAGSVLLLIPLPLKLRQKIIDLFYSKKYWLLGLIGLFSLLFAQEFTEQAKYAMRRRQATNDQSQFYATETFKHQRNMYIAVLGIVLFGIVFILAKLLKNFTVEIGLLQEQLAVHQRKEQEKKENKED
;
A
#
# COMPACT_ATOMS: atom_id res chain seq x y z
N MET A 1 13.71 18.65 7.77
CA MET A 1 13.51 18.34 6.34
C MET A 1 13.74 16.87 6.01
N LEU A 2 14.82 16.24 6.50
CA LEU A 2 15.15 14.83 6.24
C LEU A 2 13.99 13.85 6.46
N TYR A 3 13.25 14.04 7.56
CA TYR A 3 12.09 13.22 7.91
C TYR A 3 10.99 13.25 6.82
N TRP A 4 10.61 14.42 6.30
CA TRP A 4 9.60 14.53 5.24
C TRP A 4 10.10 13.99 3.89
N ALA A 5 11.41 14.06 3.63
CA ALA A 5 11.99 13.41 2.46
C ALA A 5 11.88 11.88 2.54
N LEU A 6 12.05 11.30 3.74
CA LEU A 6 11.84 9.87 3.97
C LEU A 6 10.37 9.47 3.75
N VAL A 7 9.42 10.28 4.21
CA VAL A 7 7.98 10.05 3.99
C VAL A 7 7.66 10.01 2.49
N ILE A 8 8.14 10.99 1.74
CA ILE A 8 7.96 11.04 0.27
C ILE A 8 8.62 9.83 -0.40
N PHE A 9 9.82 9.43 0.04
CA PHE A 9 10.49 8.24 -0.49
C PHE A 9 9.67 6.97 -0.27
N LEU A 10 9.05 6.81 0.90
CA LEU A 10 8.16 5.68 1.18
C LEU A 10 6.93 5.68 0.27
N GLU A 11 6.35 6.84 -0.02
CA GLU A 11 5.23 6.96 -0.97
C GLU A 11 5.64 6.59 -2.40
N LEU A 12 6.83 7.01 -2.85
CA LEU A 12 7.36 6.59 -4.15
C LEU A 12 7.57 5.08 -4.24
N LEU A 13 8.01 4.44 -3.14
CA LEU A 13 8.08 2.98 -3.06
C LEU A 13 6.70 2.33 -3.14
N ALA A 14 5.68 2.93 -2.53
CA ALA A 14 4.31 2.44 -2.64
C ALA A 14 3.81 2.50 -4.09
N ILE A 15 4.07 3.60 -4.80
CA ILE A 15 3.74 3.75 -6.23
C ILE A 15 4.44 2.68 -7.07
N ALA A 16 5.75 2.52 -6.89
CA ALA A 16 6.52 1.49 -7.59
C ALA A 16 5.98 0.08 -7.29
N GLY A 17 5.62 -0.19 -6.04
CA GLY A 17 4.98 -1.42 -5.61
C GLY A 17 3.63 -1.66 -6.29
N SER A 18 2.77 -0.64 -6.36
CA SER A 18 1.48 -0.72 -7.06
C SER A 18 1.67 -1.03 -8.54
N VAL A 19 2.62 -0.37 -9.21
CA VAL A 19 2.93 -0.63 -10.62
C VAL A 19 3.39 -2.08 -10.82
N LEU A 20 4.31 -2.57 -9.97
CA LEU A 20 4.79 -3.96 -10.03
C LEU A 20 3.67 -4.99 -9.83
N LEU A 21 2.69 -4.69 -8.96
CA LEU A 21 1.54 -5.55 -8.70
C LEU A 21 0.54 -5.56 -9.87
N LEU A 22 0.38 -4.43 -10.56
CA LEU A 22 -0.54 -4.31 -11.69
C LEU A 22 -0.01 -4.98 -12.97
N ILE A 23 1.31 -5.02 -13.17
CA ILE A 23 1.88 -5.62 -14.38
C ILE A 23 1.57 -7.14 -14.44
N PRO A 24 1.12 -7.66 -15.60
CA PRO A 24 0.93 -9.09 -15.80
C PRO A 24 2.28 -9.81 -15.90
N LEU A 25 2.78 -10.25 -14.75
CA LEU A 25 4.02 -11.03 -14.65
C LEU A 25 3.74 -12.55 -14.62
N PRO A 26 4.70 -13.39 -15.05
CA PRO A 26 4.58 -14.85 -14.95
C PRO A 26 4.27 -15.29 -13.51
N LEU A 27 3.44 -16.33 -13.34
CA LEU A 27 2.93 -16.78 -12.03
C LEU A 27 4.05 -16.96 -10.98
N LYS A 28 5.19 -17.55 -11.35
CA LYS A 28 6.34 -17.75 -10.45
C LYS A 28 6.93 -16.42 -9.94
N LEU A 29 7.04 -15.41 -10.79
CA LEU A 29 7.54 -14.08 -10.39
C LEU A 29 6.49 -13.35 -9.55
N ARG A 30 5.22 -13.43 -9.95
CA ARG A 30 4.09 -12.83 -9.26
C ARG A 30 3.95 -13.38 -7.83
N GLN A 31 4.12 -14.69 -7.63
CA GLN A 31 4.16 -15.31 -6.30
C GLN A 31 5.28 -14.74 -5.43
N LYS A 32 6.50 -14.63 -5.94
CA LYS A 32 7.64 -14.05 -5.19
C LYS A 32 7.38 -12.60 -4.79
N ILE A 33 6.78 -11.80 -5.67
CA ILE A 33 6.43 -10.41 -5.38
C ILE A 33 5.37 -10.38 -4.28
N ILE A 34 4.29 -11.15 -4.43
CA ILE A 34 3.24 -11.26 -3.41
C ILE A 34 3.85 -11.68 -2.07
N ASP A 35 4.70 -12.70 -2.04
CA ASP A 35 5.36 -13.17 -0.83
C ASP A 35 6.29 -12.13 -0.22
N LEU A 36 6.97 -11.31 -1.03
CA LEU A 36 7.74 -10.17 -0.53
C LEU A 36 6.84 -9.18 0.22
N PHE A 37 5.69 -8.82 -0.37
CA PHE A 37 4.71 -7.91 0.24
C PHE A 37 3.95 -8.54 1.42
N TYR A 38 3.74 -9.87 1.43
CA TYR A 38 2.93 -10.58 2.44
C TYR A 38 3.74 -11.30 3.52
N SER A 39 5.06 -11.52 3.35
CA SER A 39 5.88 -12.28 4.31
C SER A 39 5.84 -11.65 5.70
N LYS A 40 5.67 -10.33 5.77
CA LYS A 40 5.45 -9.58 7.01
C LYS A 40 4.05 -9.00 7.04
N LYS A 41 2.99 -9.83 7.07
CA LYS A 41 1.55 -9.46 6.97
C LYS A 41 1.11 -8.11 7.59
N TYR A 42 1.82 -7.61 8.59
CA TYR A 42 1.51 -6.38 9.32
C TYR A 42 2.37 -5.16 8.97
N TRP A 43 3.38 -5.26 8.10
CA TRP A 43 4.27 -4.11 7.80
C TRP A 43 3.53 -2.98 7.08
N LEU A 44 2.70 -3.32 6.09
CA LEU A 44 1.85 -2.35 5.39
C LEU A 44 0.84 -1.68 6.33
N LEU A 45 0.24 -2.45 7.24
CA LEU A 45 -0.66 -1.93 8.27
C LEU A 45 0.08 -1.03 9.27
N GLY A 46 1.30 -1.39 9.64
CA GLY A 46 2.18 -0.58 10.48
C GLY A 46 2.52 0.76 9.82
N LEU A 47 2.78 0.77 8.52
CA LEU A 47 2.98 2.02 7.77
C LEU A 47 1.71 2.85 7.72
N ILE A 48 0.54 2.27 7.41
CA ILE A 48 -0.74 2.98 7.45
C ILE A 48 -0.98 3.60 8.84
N GLY A 49 -0.70 2.86 9.90
CA GLY A 49 -0.77 3.34 11.29
C GLY A 49 0.19 4.50 11.55
N LEU A 50 1.45 4.40 11.09
CA LEU A 50 2.43 5.48 11.18
C LEU A 50 1.92 6.74 10.46
N PHE A 51 1.45 6.62 9.21
CA PHE A 51 0.88 7.74 8.46
C PHE A 51 -0.35 8.36 9.14
N SER A 52 -1.17 7.54 9.79
CA SER A 52 -2.33 8.02 10.56
C SER A 52 -1.91 8.83 11.79
N LEU A 53 -0.85 8.41 12.48
CA LEU A 53 -0.27 9.17 13.60
C LEU A 53 0.29 10.52 13.13
N LEU A 54 0.97 10.53 11.98
CA LEU A 54 1.54 11.74 11.39
C LEU A 54 0.46 12.71 10.95
N PHE A 55 -0.62 12.20 10.36
CA PHE A 55 -1.81 12.98 10.06
C PHE A 55 -2.38 13.65 11.32
N ALA A 56 -2.57 12.88 12.40
CA ALA A 56 -3.11 13.42 13.66
C ALA A 56 -2.17 14.47 14.27
N GLN A 57 -0.86 14.24 14.23
CA GLN A 57 0.14 15.21 14.69
C GLN A 57 0.08 16.51 13.89
N GLU A 58 0.11 16.44 12.56
CA GLU A 58 0.08 17.65 11.71
C GLU A 58 -1.27 18.37 11.81
N PHE A 59 -2.37 17.64 11.97
CA PHE A 59 -3.70 18.22 12.19
C PHE A 59 -3.77 19.02 13.50
N THR A 60 -3.23 18.48 14.59
CA THR A 60 -3.20 19.17 15.89
C THR A 60 -2.32 20.42 15.87
N GLU A 61 -1.14 20.36 15.24
CA GLU A 61 -0.27 21.53 15.07
C GLU A 61 -0.93 22.58 14.15
N GLN A 62 -1.56 22.18 13.04
CA GLN A 62 -2.31 23.08 12.17
C GLN A 62 -3.40 23.83 12.94
N ALA A 63 -4.20 23.13 13.75
CA ALA A 63 -5.26 23.73 14.55
C ALA A 63 -4.70 24.74 15.57
N LYS A 64 -3.59 24.39 16.23
CA LYS A 64 -2.89 25.27 17.18
C LYS A 64 -2.37 26.54 16.53
N TYR A 65 -1.73 26.46 15.37
CA TYR A 65 -1.26 27.65 14.64
C TYR A 65 -2.41 28.49 14.07
N ALA A 66 -3.49 27.85 13.61
CA ALA A 66 -4.70 28.55 13.18
C ALA A 66 -5.35 29.35 14.34
N MET A 67 -5.39 28.79 15.55
CA MET A 67 -5.88 29.51 16.74
C MET A 67 -4.98 30.69 17.09
N ARG A 68 -3.65 30.49 17.12
CA ARG A 68 -2.68 31.56 17.41
C ARG A 68 -2.75 32.69 16.39
N ARG A 69 -2.96 32.38 15.11
CA ARG A 69 -3.16 33.39 14.06
C ARG A 69 -4.36 34.31 14.34
N ARG A 70 -5.46 33.77 14.87
CA ARG A 70 -6.67 34.55 15.20
C ARG A 70 -6.44 35.54 16.35
N GLN A 71 -5.43 35.30 17.19
CA GLN A 71 -5.09 36.11 18.36
C GLN A 71 -3.85 36.99 18.13
N ALA A 72 -3.22 36.91 16.95
CA ALA A 72 -1.94 37.53 16.66
C ALA A 72 -2.09 38.97 16.13
N THR A 73 -1.15 39.84 16.51
CA THR A 73 -0.94 41.15 15.87
C THR A 73 -0.44 41.00 14.42
N ASN A 74 -0.63 42.03 13.59
CA ASN A 74 -0.39 41.97 12.14
C ASN A 74 0.96 41.38 11.72
N ASP A 75 2.05 41.70 12.41
CA ASP A 75 3.40 41.20 12.07
C ASP A 75 3.58 39.70 12.34
N GLN A 76 2.87 39.13 13.32
CA GLN A 76 2.95 37.70 13.63
C GLN A 76 1.96 36.86 12.80
N SER A 77 0.93 37.49 12.24
CA SER A 77 -0.11 36.84 11.44
C SER A 77 0.47 36.13 10.19
N GLN A 78 1.46 36.74 9.53
CA GLN A 78 2.10 36.14 8.35
C GLN A 78 2.93 34.90 8.68
N PHE A 79 3.66 34.93 9.80
CA PHE A 79 4.40 33.76 10.29
C PHE A 79 3.45 32.58 10.56
N TYR A 80 2.37 32.83 11.31
CA TYR A 80 1.40 31.78 11.62
C TYR A 80 0.64 31.27 10.38
N ALA A 81 0.39 32.13 9.38
CA ALA A 81 -0.17 31.70 8.11
C ALA A 81 0.75 30.71 7.38
N THR A 82 2.06 30.99 7.36
CA THR A 82 3.07 30.14 6.72
C THR A 82 3.19 28.78 7.42
N GLU A 83 3.25 28.77 8.75
CA GLU A 83 3.29 27.50 9.51
C GLU A 83 1.99 26.71 9.37
N THR A 84 0.83 27.36 9.38
CA THR A 84 -0.47 26.69 9.14
C THR A 84 -0.48 26.01 7.76
N PHE A 85 -0.01 26.69 6.72
CA PHE A 85 0.07 26.13 5.37
C PHE A 85 1.05 24.94 5.30
N LYS A 86 2.20 25.03 5.96
CA LYS A 86 3.19 23.96 6.03
C LYS A 86 2.63 22.70 6.69
N HIS A 87 1.93 22.83 7.81
CA HIS A 87 1.27 21.70 8.48
C HIS A 87 0.13 21.13 7.64
N GLN A 88 -0.65 21.97 6.96
CA GLN A 88 -1.68 21.52 6.02
C GLN A 88 -1.10 20.70 4.87
N ARG A 89 0.00 21.16 4.25
CA ARG A 89 0.70 20.42 3.18
C ARG A 89 1.19 19.06 3.67
N ASN A 90 1.84 19.05 4.82
CA ASN A 90 2.37 17.84 5.45
C ASN A 90 1.26 16.83 5.80
N MET A 91 0.12 17.33 6.28
CA MET A 91 -1.08 16.53 6.52
C MET A 91 -1.57 15.86 5.23
N TYR A 92 -1.61 16.58 4.09
CA TYR A 92 -1.98 15.99 2.80
C TYR A 92 -1.01 14.91 2.33
N ILE A 93 0.30 15.12 2.52
CA ILE A 93 1.32 14.08 2.25
C ILE A 93 0.99 12.84 3.10
N ALA A 94 0.74 13.02 4.40
CA ALA A 94 0.41 11.88 5.26
C ALA A 94 -0.83 11.11 4.81
N VAL A 95 -1.91 11.81 4.40
CA VAL A 95 -3.12 11.19 3.84
C VAL A 95 -2.82 10.43 2.54
N LEU A 96 -2.00 11.01 1.67
CA LEU A 96 -1.60 10.37 0.42
C LEU A 96 -0.88 9.04 0.67
N GLY A 97 0.01 9.01 1.67
CA GLY A 97 0.62 7.77 2.15
C GLY A 97 -0.39 6.73 2.62
N ILE A 98 -1.38 7.10 3.45
CA ILE A 98 -2.45 6.18 3.89
C ILE A 98 -3.14 5.54 2.69
N VAL A 99 -3.52 6.36 1.71
CA VAL A 99 -4.23 5.91 0.51
C VAL A 99 -3.36 4.99 -0.33
N LEU A 100 -2.11 5.37 -0.63
CA LEU A 100 -1.20 4.57 -1.46
C LEU A 100 -0.90 3.21 -0.84
N PHE A 101 -0.53 3.17 0.43
CA PHE A 101 -0.25 1.91 1.13
C PHE A 101 -1.52 1.06 1.29
N GLY A 102 -2.69 1.68 1.43
CA GLY A 102 -3.99 1.01 1.39
C GLY A 102 -4.25 0.32 0.05
N ILE A 103 -3.98 1.00 -1.07
CA ILE A 103 -4.11 0.44 -2.42
C ILE A 103 -3.15 -0.74 -2.60
N VAL A 104 -1.88 -0.59 -2.22
CA VAL A 104 -0.88 -1.67 -2.30
C VAL A 104 -1.36 -2.89 -1.52
N PHE A 105 -1.87 -2.68 -0.30
CA PHE A 105 -2.40 -3.76 0.54
C PHE A 105 -3.57 -4.49 -0.12
N ILE A 106 -4.55 -3.75 -0.66
CA ILE A 106 -5.70 -4.32 -1.35
C ILE A 106 -5.26 -5.11 -2.60
N LEU A 107 -4.41 -4.52 -3.44
CA LEU A 107 -3.91 -5.16 -4.65
C LEU A 107 -3.15 -6.45 -4.34
N ALA A 108 -2.24 -6.41 -3.36
CA ALA A 108 -1.48 -7.58 -2.95
C ALA A 108 -2.41 -8.70 -2.45
N LYS A 109 -3.47 -8.35 -1.69
CA LYS A 109 -4.46 -9.32 -1.20
C LYS A 109 -5.25 -9.95 -2.34
N LEU A 110 -5.72 -9.14 -3.29
CA LEU A 110 -6.46 -9.61 -4.46
C LEU A 110 -5.61 -10.55 -5.32
N LEU A 111 -4.37 -10.14 -5.62
CA LEU A 111 -3.43 -10.93 -6.40
C LEU A 111 -3.08 -12.26 -5.73
N LYS A 112 -2.95 -12.27 -4.40
CA LYS A 112 -2.75 -13.50 -3.64
C LYS A 112 -3.92 -14.46 -3.81
N ASN A 113 -5.14 -13.99 -3.60
CA ASN A 113 -6.34 -14.82 -3.73
C ASN A 113 -6.45 -15.40 -5.15
N PHE A 114 -6.28 -14.55 -6.17
CA PHE A 114 -6.29 -14.95 -7.57
C PHE A 114 -5.22 -16.01 -7.90
N THR A 115 -4.01 -15.84 -7.37
CA THR A 115 -2.90 -16.78 -7.61
C THR A 115 -3.14 -18.14 -6.95
N VAL A 116 -3.75 -18.16 -5.75
CA VAL A 116 -4.14 -19.40 -5.07
C VAL A 116 -5.24 -20.11 -5.86
N GLU A 117 -6.25 -19.37 -6.32
CA GLU A 117 -7.35 -19.93 -7.10
C GLU A 117 -6.89 -20.54 -8.43
N ILE A 118 -6.00 -19.85 -9.16
CA ILE A 118 -5.36 -20.41 -10.36
C ILE A 118 -4.59 -21.69 -10.04
N GLY A 119 -3.84 -21.71 -8.93
CA GLY A 119 -3.10 -22.90 -8.50
C GLY A 119 -4.02 -24.10 -8.28
N LEU A 120 -5.16 -23.89 -7.60
CA LEU A 120 -6.16 -24.93 -7.38
C LEU A 120 -6.80 -25.42 -8.69
N LEU A 121 -7.12 -24.51 -9.62
CA LEU A 121 -7.65 -24.87 -10.93
C LEU A 121 -6.65 -25.68 -11.76
N GLN A 122 -5.37 -25.33 -11.72
CA GLN A 122 -4.31 -26.09 -12.39
C GLN A 122 -4.15 -27.49 -11.80
N GLU A 123 -4.26 -27.62 -10.48
CA GLU A 123 -4.22 -28.91 -9.79
C GLU A 123 -5.42 -29.80 -10.18
N GLN A 124 -6.63 -29.23 -10.21
CA GLN A 124 -7.83 -29.94 -10.66
C GLN A 124 -7.73 -30.41 -12.12
N LEU A 125 -7.23 -29.55 -13.01
CA LEU A 125 -7.02 -29.90 -14.41
C LEU A 125 -6.01 -31.07 -14.55
N ALA A 126 -4.91 -31.02 -13.81
CA ALA A 126 -3.89 -32.07 -13.81
C ALA A 126 -4.46 -33.41 -13.31
N VAL A 127 -5.29 -33.39 -12.26
CA VAL A 127 -5.96 -34.60 -11.76
C VAL A 127 -6.94 -35.17 -12.80
N HIS A 128 -7.70 -34.32 -13.50
CA HIS A 128 -8.60 -34.78 -14.57
C HIS A 128 -7.84 -35.40 -15.73
N GLN A 129 -6.74 -34.78 -16.19
CA GLN A 129 -5.91 -35.31 -17.27
C GLN A 129 -5.30 -36.69 -16.92
N ARG A 130 -4.83 -36.87 -15.67
CA ARG A 130 -4.32 -38.18 -15.21
C ARG A 130 -5.40 -39.25 -15.21
N LYS A 131 -6.61 -38.94 -14.72
CA LYS A 131 -7.74 -39.87 -14.74
C LYS A 131 -8.19 -40.23 -16.15
N GLU A 132 -8.07 -39.31 -17.11
CA GLU A 132 -8.35 -39.60 -18.52
C GLU A 132 -7.29 -40.48 -19.17
N GLN A 133 -6.01 -40.29 -18.82
CA GLN A 133 -4.93 -41.17 -19.27
C GLN A 133 -5.09 -42.59 -18.70
N GLU A 134 -5.32 -42.73 -17.39
CA GLU A 134 -5.55 -44.03 -16.73
C GLU A 134 -6.78 -44.77 -17.32
N LYS A 135 -7.81 -44.04 -17.73
CA LYS A 135 -8.99 -44.62 -18.40
C LYS A 135 -8.74 -45.05 -19.84
N LYS A 136 -7.76 -44.45 -20.53
CA LYS A 136 -7.37 -44.86 -21.89
C LYS A 136 -6.46 -46.08 -21.84
N GLU A 137 -5.50 -46.12 -20.91
CA GLU A 137 -4.62 -47.27 -20.70
C GLU A 137 -5.42 -48.52 -20.29
N ASN A 138 -6.36 -48.41 -19.33
CA ASN A 138 -7.22 -49.54 -18.92
C ASN A 138 -8.23 -50.03 -19.98
N LYS A 139 -8.30 -49.42 -21.17
CA LYS A 139 -9.14 -49.88 -22.28
C LYS A 139 -8.35 -50.56 -23.40
N GLU A 140 -7.02 -50.51 -23.34
CA GLU A 140 -6.13 -51.15 -24.31
C GLU A 140 -5.60 -52.50 -23.82
N ASP A 141 -5.85 -52.86 -22.55
CA ASP A 141 -5.69 -54.20 -21.96
C ASP A 141 -7.01 -55.01 -21.98
#